data_AF-A0A539E769-F1
#
_entry.id   AF-A0A539E769-F1
#
_cell.length_a   1.000
_cell.length_b   1.000
_cell.length_c   1.000
_cell.angle_alpha   90.00
_cell.angle_beta   90.00
_cell.angle_gamma   90.00
#
_symmetry.space_group_name_H-M   'P 1'
#
loop_
_entity.id
_entity.type
_entity.pdbx_description
1 polymer ?
#
loop_
_entity_poly.entity_id
_entity_poly.type
_entity_poly.pdbx_seq_one_letter_code
_entity_poly.pdbx_strand_id
1 'polypeptide(L)' 'MSEWSPTPIASTDAEIAAAPALDLDAIEGDLVDVELALERLDSGQYWNDEVTGATIADATLDADPTARRATDR' A
#
# COMPACT_ATOMS: atom_id res chain seq x y z
N MET A 1 27.92 -3.08 13.06
CA MET A 1 26.50 -2.84 12.71
C MET A 1 26.52 -2.07 11.42
N SER A 2 26.39 -2.75 10.27
CA SER A 2 26.57 -2.11 8.96
C SER A 2 25.68 -0.87 8.84
N GLU A 3 26.31 0.29 8.76
CA GLU A 3 25.65 1.57 8.56
C GLU A 3 25.03 1.56 7.16
N TRP A 4 23.71 1.65 7.08
CA TRP A 4 23.00 1.83 5.83
C TRP A 4 23.53 3.10 5.14
N SER A 5 24.19 2.95 3.99
CA SER A 5 24.59 4.05 3.13
C SER A 5 23.61 4.13 1.96
N PRO A 6 22.60 5.02 2.00
CA PRO A 6 21.74 5.22 0.84
C PRO A 6 22.59 5.78 -0.30
N THR A 7 22.60 5.12 -1.45
CA THR A 7 23.12 5.73 -2.68
C THR A 7 22.30 7.00 -2.91
N PRO A 8 22.92 8.19 -3.10
CA PRO A 8 22.17 9.37 -3.45
C PRO A 8 21.52 9.11 -4.82
N ILE A 9 20.20 8.90 -4.84
CA ILE A 9 19.42 9.10 -6.04
C ILE A 9 19.65 10.56 -6.42
N ALA A 10 20.45 10.79 -7.45
CA ALA A 10 20.62 12.11 -8.03
C ALA A 10 19.25 12.53 -8.57
N SER A 11 18.45 13.15 -7.71
CA SER A 11 17.18 13.75 -8.07
C SER A 11 17.52 14.90 -9.01
N THR A 12 17.56 14.61 -10.30
CA THR A 12 17.76 15.64 -11.30
C THR A 12 16.45 16.42 -11.28
N ASP A 13 16.49 17.65 -10.80
CA ASP A 13 15.35 18.59 -10.75
C ASP A 13 14.57 18.63 -12.10
N ALA A 14 15.27 18.36 -13.21
CA ALA A 14 14.72 18.23 -14.55
C ALA A 14 13.83 17.00 -14.80
N GLU A 15 13.96 15.90 -14.04
CA GLU A 15 13.12 14.70 -14.16
C GLU A 15 11.76 14.89 -13.47
N ILE A 16 11.74 15.61 -12.34
CA ILE A 16 10.50 16.03 -11.66
C ILE A 16 9.70 16.99 -12.56
N ALA A 17 10.38 17.91 -13.26
CA ALA A 17 9.75 18.89 -14.15
C ALA A 17 9.16 18.29 -15.44
N ALA A 18 9.58 17.07 -15.82
CA ALA A 18 9.10 16.36 -17.01
C ALA A 18 8.06 15.28 -16.71
N ALA A 19 7.80 14.97 -15.44
CA ALA A 19 6.77 14.03 -15.04
C ALA A 19 5.37 14.59 -15.40
N PRO A 20 4.43 13.75 -15.88
CA PRO A 20 3.03 14.15 -15.92
C PRO A 20 2.62 14.64 -14.54
N ALA A 21 1.76 15.67 -14.47
CA ALA A 21 1.28 16.19 -13.20
C ALA A 21 0.76 15.03 -12.34
N LEU A 22 1.43 14.79 -11.21
CA LEU A 22 1.07 13.72 -10.30
C LEU A 22 -0.30 14.01 -9.69
N ASP A 23 -1.16 13.00 -9.67
CA ASP A 23 -2.42 13.06 -8.95
C ASP A 23 -2.14 12.83 -7.46
N LEU A 24 -1.94 13.92 -6.72
CA LEU A 24 -1.59 13.86 -5.31
C LEU A 24 -2.75 13.35 -4.45
N ASP A 25 -3.99 13.59 -4.86
CA ASP A 25 -5.17 13.11 -4.13
C ASP A 25 -5.29 11.59 -4.25
N ALA A 26 -5.00 11.03 -5.43
CA ALA A 26 -4.94 9.58 -5.62
C ALA A 26 -3.82 8.95 -4.76
N ILE A 27 -2.63 9.56 -4.75
CA ILE A 27 -1.50 9.09 -3.93
C ILE A 27 -1.84 9.14 -2.44
N GLU A 28 -2.49 10.22 -1.98
CA GLU A 28 -2.93 10.31 -0.58
C GLU A 28 -3.92 9.20 -0.23
N GLY A 29 -4.89 8.90 -1.11
CA GLY A 29 -5.81 7.78 -0.95
C GLY A 29 -5.11 6.43 -0.83
N ASP A 30 -4.16 6.16 -1.73
CA ASP A 30 -3.38 4.91 -1.71
C ASP A 30 -2.58 4.77 -0.40
N LEU A 31 -2.01 5.87 0.11
CA LEU A 31 -1.24 5.86 1.37
C LEU A 31 -2.14 5.62 2.59
N VAL A 32 -3.34 6.20 2.61
CA VAL A 32 -4.34 5.92 3.66
C VAL A 32 -4.74 4.44 3.65
N ASP A 33 -4.91 3.86 2.46
CA ASP A 33 -5.26 2.45 2.32
C ASP A 33 -4.16 1.52 2.85
N VAL A 34 -2.90 1.87 2.62
CA VAL A 34 -1.73 1.17 3.19
C VAL A 34 -1.69 1.31 4.71
N GLU A 35 -1.90 2.50 5.27
CA GLU A 35 -1.88 2.71 6.71
C GLU A 35 -2.94 1.84 7.42
N LEU A 36 -4.16 1.81 6.90
CA LEU A 36 -5.21 0.97 7.47
C LEU A 36 -4.89 -0.53 7.33
N ALA A 37 -4.27 -0.97 6.23
CA ALA A 37 -3.84 -2.35 6.07
C ALA A 37 -2.80 -2.75 7.13
N LEU A 38 -1.86 -1.86 7.44
CA LEU A 38 -0.86 -2.07 8.49
C LEU A 38 -1.49 -2.13 9.89
N GLU A 39 -2.45 -1.27 10.21
CA GLU A 39 -3.19 -1.31 11.47
C GLU A 39 -3.97 -2.63 11.64
N ARG A 40 -4.59 -3.12 10.55
CA ARG A 40 -5.26 -4.43 10.54
C ARG A 40 -4.27 -5.57 10.73
N LEU A 41 -3.06 -5.46 10.17
CA LEU A 41 -2.02 -6.48 10.35
C LEU A 41 -1.54 -6.53 11.80
N ASP A 42 -1.28 -5.37 12.41
CA ASP A 42 -0.88 -5.27 13.81
C ASP A 42 -1.96 -5.81 14.77
N SER A 43 -3.24 -5.52 14.48
CA SER A 43 -4.37 -6.01 15.25
C SER A 43 -4.77 -7.47 14.97
N GLY A 44 -4.12 -8.13 14.00
CA GLY A 44 -4.43 -9.52 13.60
C GLY A 44 -5.70 -9.68 12.76
N GLN A 45 -6.29 -8.59 12.28
CA GLN A 45 -7.53 -8.54 11.50
C GLN A 45 -7.32 -8.40 9.99
N TYR A 46 -6.07 -8.39 9.52
CA TYR A 46 -5.70 -8.20 8.11
C TYR A 46 -6.37 -9.19 7.15
N TRP A 47 -6.46 -10.45 7.54
CA TRP A 47 -7.00 -11.53 6.73
C TRP A 47 -8.53 -11.61 6.75
N ASN A 48 -9.21 -10.75 7.50
CA ASN A 48 -10.65 -10.82 7.70
C ASN A 48 -11.34 -9.72 6.90
N ASP A 49 -12.38 -10.12 6.16
CA ASP A 49 -13.33 -9.20 5.52
C ASP A 49 -13.97 -8.34 6.60
N GLU A 50 -13.88 -7.02 6.45
CA GLU A 50 -14.26 -6.08 7.50
C GLU A 50 -15.78 -6.04 7.79
N VAL A 51 -16.62 -6.58 6.91
CA VAL A 51 -18.08 -6.58 7.08
C VAL A 51 -18.63 -7.96 7.36
N THR A 52 -18.14 -8.99 6.67
CA THR A 52 -18.64 -10.36 6.83
C THR A 52 -17.87 -11.13 7.89
N GLY A 53 -16.63 -10.73 8.18
CA GLY A 53 -15.70 -11.47 9.05
C GLY A 53 -15.13 -12.74 8.41
N ALA A 54 -15.46 -13.03 7.14
CA ALA A 54 -14.90 -14.17 6.41
C ALA A 54 -13.41 -13.94 6.09
N THR A 55 -12.66 -15.02 5.90
CA THR A 55 -11.25 -14.91 5.50
C THR A 55 -11.13 -14.42 4.04
N ILE A 56 -10.26 -13.44 3.81
CA ILE A 56 -9.84 -12.98 2.50
C ILE A 56 -8.78 -13.96 1.97
N ALA A 57 -8.94 -14.42 0.74
CA ALA A 57 -8.01 -15.37 0.14
C ALA A 57 -6.62 -14.75 -0.07
N ASP A 58 -5.56 -15.55 0.14
CA ASP A 58 -4.17 -15.11 -0.08
C ASP A 58 -3.96 -14.55 -1.48
N ALA A 59 -4.53 -15.18 -2.52
CA ALA A 59 -4.43 -14.70 -3.90
C ALA A 59 -5.04 -13.30 -4.12
N THR A 60 -6.05 -12.93 -3.32
CA THR A 60 -6.63 -11.58 -3.34
C THR A 60 -5.66 -10.58 -2.73
N LEU A 61 -5.07 -10.91 -1.58
CA LEU A 61 -4.10 -10.04 -0.89
C LEU A 61 -2.76 -9.93 -1.63
N ASP A 62 -2.34 -10.99 -2.32
CA ASP A 62 -1.16 -10.97 -3.20
C ASP A 62 -1.35 -10.02 -4.39
N ALA A 63 -2.58 -9.96 -4.94
CA ALA A 63 -2.92 -9.08 -6.04
C ALA A 63 -3.19 -7.64 -5.59
N ASP A 64 -3.80 -7.48 -4.41
CA ASP A 64 -4.18 -6.22 -3.79
C ASP A 64 -3.96 -6.29 -2.27
N PRO A 65 -2.78 -5.89 -1.77
CA PRO A 65 -2.43 -5.96 -0.36
C PRO A 65 -3.28 -5.08 0.56
N THR A 66 -4.01 -4.10 0.02
CA THR A 66 -4.89 -3.22 0.80
C THR A 66 -6.35 -3.67 0.77
N ALA A 67 -6.65 -4.78 0.10
CA ALA A 67 -8.00 -5.34 0.02
C ALA A 67 -8.63 -5.54 1.41
N ARG A 68 -9.89 -5.11 1.53
CA ARG A 68 -10.68 -5.20 2.78
C ARG A 68 -11.80 -6.21 2.72
N ARG A 69 -12.09 -6.72 1.52
CA ARG A 69 -13.23 -7.58 1.26
C ARG A 69 -12.80 -8.88 0.60
N ALA A 70 -13.47 -9.97 0.97
CA ALA A 70 -13.37 -11.21 0.23
C ALA A 70 -14.06 -10.99 -1.12
N THR A 71 -13.38 -11.40 -2.19
CA THR A 71 -14.00 -11.45 -3.53
C THR A 71 -14.75 -12.77 -3.66
N ASP A 72 -16.05 -12.72 -3.95
CA ASP A 72 -16.81 -13.91 -4.35
C ASP A 72 -16.26 -14.37 -5.71
N ARG A 73 -15.31 -15.31 -5.74
CA ARG A 73 -14.84 -15.89 -7.00
C ARG A 73 -14.53 -17.36 -6.91
#